data_AF-A0A6I4I136-F1
#
_entry.id   AF-A0A6I4I136-F1
#
_cell.length_a   1.000
_cell.length_b   1.000
_cell.length_c   1.000
_cell.angle_alpha   90.00
_cell.angle_beta   90.00
_cell.angle_gamma   90.00
#
_symmetry.space_group_name_H-M   'P 1'
#
loop_
_entity.id
_entity.type
_entity.pdbx_description
1 polymer ?
#
loop_
_entity_poly.entity_id
_entity_poly.type
_entity_poly.pdbx_seq_one_letter_code
_entity_poly.pdbx_strand_id
1 'polypeptide(L)'
;MENIYNDPIISIFWDKVTNWMAFLQQNPYWRKFNKEKISYTLIYDEHVNEDGIHEFEFDEQTKKEHEFLMCYVELISCLNALVECEYYFRRYPFNGLPVRHADYLTRNCEVFFNKIYEFRERIKNLGAAYKAVSPNHYMDTGRLIKHYDNSFSYELKERNLLNHHSRFSDIALNKLGIIKILEEEDTKLAFLESSNVEYRRICRLWVKKVQTRSEVVKKYLVAITEHLTRYCGFLNAVK
;
A
#
# COMPACT_ATOMS: atom_id res chain seq x y z
N MET A 1 15.15 -5.93 1.86
CA MET A 1 13.83 -6.56 1.69
C MET A 1 13.86 -7.31 0.40
N GLU A 2 13.53 -8.60 0.42
CA GLU A 2 13.34 -9.36 -0.81
C GLU A 2 12.20 -8.74 -1.62
N ASN A 3 12.39 -8.65 -2.93
CA ASN A 3 11.37 -8.18 -3.84
C ASN A 3 10.13 -9.08 -3.69
N ILE A 4 8.96 -8.50 -3.45
CA ILE A 4 7.72 -9.26 -3.24
C ILE A 4 7.37 -10.13 -4.46
N TYR A 5 7.79 -9.72 -5.64
CA TYR A 5 7.64 -10.47 -6.88
C TYR A 5 8.49 -11.75 -6.94
N ASN A 6 9.45 -11.94 -6.03
CA ASN A 6 10.25 -13.16 -5.92
C ASN A 6 9.56 -14.27 -5.11
N ASP A 7 8.43 -13.98 -4.45
CA ASP A 7 7.67 -15.02 -3.74
C ASP A 7 7.08 -16.02 -4.76
N PRO A 8 7.34 -17.33 -4.64
CA PRO A 8 6.89 -18.31 -5.63
C PRO A 8 5.38 -18.30 -5.87
N ILE A 9 4.58 -18.08 -4.82
CA ILE A 9 3.12 -18.09 -4.93
C ILE A 9 2.65 -16.84 -5.69
N ILE A 10 3.27 -15.69 -5.42
CA ILE A 10 2.99 -14.44 -6.13
C ILE A 10 3.43 -14.54 -7.59
N SER A 11 4.56 -15.17 -7.88
CA SER A 11 5.03 -15.44 -9.24
C SER A 11 4.01 -16.28 -10.03
N ILE A 12 3.53 -17.39 -9.45
CA ILE A 12 2.52 -18.25 -10.10
C ILE A 12 1.23 -17.47 -10.39
N PHE A 13 0.80 -16.61 -9.47
CA PHE A 13 -0.36 -15.77 -9.70
C PHE A 13 -0.13 -14.84 -10.89
N TRP A 14 1.02 -14.19 -10.97
CA TRP A 14 1.37 -13.30 -12.09
C TRP A 14 1.48 -14.01 -13.44
N ASP A 15 1.94 -15.26 -13.46
CA ASP A 15 1.92 -16.07 -14.68
C ASP A 15 0.50 -16.28 -15.19
N LYS A 16 -0.45 -16.57 -14.29
CA LYS A 16 -1.87 -16.70 -14.63
C LYS A 16 -2.49 -15.39 -15.11
N VAL A 17 -2.16 -14.28 -14.45
CA VAL A 17 -2.58 -12.95 -14.91
C VAL A 17 -2.00 -12.64 -16.29
N THR A 18 -0.74 -12.98 -16.54
CA THR A 18 -0.08 -12.78 -17.83
C THR A 18 -0.76 -13.58 -18.94
N ASN A 19 -1.15 -14.83 -18.67
CA ASN A 19 -1.92 -15.64 -19.62
C ASN A 19 -3.29 -15.01 -19.92
N TRP A 20 -3.99 -14.53 -18.90
CA TRP A 20 -5.25 -13.81 -19.08
C TRP A 20 -5.07 -12.50 -19.88
N MET A 21 -4.00 -11.75 -19.62
CA MET A 21 -3.65 -10.56 -20.39
C MET A 21 -3.32 -10.90 -21.84
N ALA A 22 -2.65 -12.04 -22.10
CA ALA A 22 -2.35 -12.50 -23.45
C ALA A 22 -3.64 -12.80 -24.23
N PHE A 23 -4.65 -13.40 -23.59
CA PHE A 23 -5.99 -13.55 -24.16
C PHE A 23 -6.59 -12.18 -24.55
N LEU A 24 -6.52 -11.17 -23.68
CA LEU A 24 -6.98 -9.82 -24.03
C LEU A 24 -6.23 -9.23 -25.22
N GLN A 25 -4.92 -9.46 -25.31
CA GLN A 25 -4.12 -9.00 -26.46
C GLN A 25 -4.51 -9.66 -27.77
N GLN A 26 -5.24 -10.78 -27.78
CA GLN A 26 -5.78 -11.33 -29.03
C GLN A 26 -6.89 -10.45 -29.60
N ASN A 27 -7.62 -9.70 -28.76
CA ASN A 27 -8.68 -8.79 -29.20
C ASN A 27 -8.09 -7.53 -29.90
N PRO A 28 -8.37 -7.30 -31.20
CA PRO A 28 -7.84 -6.14 -31.93
C PRO A 28 -8.30 -4.80 -31.38
N TYR A 29 -9.53 -4.72 -30.86
CA TYR A 29 -10.10 -3.50 -30.30
C TYR A 29 -9.41 -3.12 -28.99
N TRP A 30 -9.16 -4.09 -28.11
CA TRP A 30 -8.37 -3.89 -26.89
C TRP A 30 -6.95 -3.40 -27.20
N ARG A 31 -6.28 -4.04 -28.18
CA ARG A 31 -4.95 -3.61 -28.62
C ARG A 31 -4.92 -2.16 -29.09
N LYS A 32 -5.89 -1.78 -29.93
CA LYS A 32 -6.02 -0.42 -30.45
C LYS A 32 -6.25 0.58 -29.31
N PHE A 33 -7.23 0.31 -28.46
CA PHE A 33 -7.54 1.14 -27.29
C PHE A 33 -6.33 1.30 -26.36
N ASN A 34 -5.65 0.21 -26.01
CA ASN A 34 -4.50 0.26 -25.11
C ASN A 34 -3.34 1.05 -25.72
N LYS A 35 -3.11 0.94 -27.03
CA LYS A 35 -2.12 1.75 -27.75
C LYS A 35 -2.49 3.24 -27.71
N GLU A 36 -3.75 3.58 -28.00
CA GLU A 36 -4.26 4.96 -27.94
C GLU A 36 -4.13 5.55 -26.53
N LYS A 37 -4.50 4.78 -25.50
CA LYS A 37 -4.38 5.19 -24.09
C LYS A 37 -2.92 5.42 -23.66
N ILE A 38 -2.01 4.54 -24.05
CA ILE A 38 -0.57 4.72 -23.78
C ILE A 38 -0.04 5.95 -24.51
N SER A 39 -0.35 6.10 -25.79
CA SER A 39 0.04 7.27 -26.58
C SER A 39 -0.50 8.57 -25.97
N TYR A 40 -1.76 8.57 -25.55
CA TYR A 40 -2.37 9.71 -24.85
C TYR A 40 -1.64 10.03 -23.56
N THR A 41 -1.37 9.03 -22.72
CA THR A 41 -0.69 9.22 -21.42
C THR A 41 0.74 9.75 -21.60
N LEU A 42 1.45 9.33 -22.66
CA LEU A 42 2.81 9.77 -22.96
C LEU A 42 2.88 11.18 -23.58
N ILE A 43 1.79 11.64 -24.20
CA ILE A 43 1.70 12.91 -24.92
C ILE A 43 0.80 13.90 -24.15
N TYR A 44 0.40 13.56 -22.92
CA TYR A 44 -0.45 14.40 -22.07
C TYR A 44 0.33 15.62 -21.55
N ASP A 45 0.56 16.58 -22.44
CA ASP A 45 0.80 17.98 -22.10
C ASP A 45 -0.58 18.69 -22.10
N GLU A 46 -0.74 19.75 -21.29
CA GLU A 46 -1.99 20.38 -20.81
C GLU A 46 -3.07 20.80 -21.86
N HIS A 47 -2.96 20.43 -23.14
CA HIS A 47 -3.83 20.86 -24.24
C HIS A 47 -4.34 19.74 -25.19
N VAL A 48 -4.35 18.48 -24.80
CA VAL A 48 -4.89 17.40 -25.65
C VAL A 48 -6.40 17.25 -25.48
N ASN A 49 -7.17 17.49 -26.55
CA ASN A 49 -8.62 17.26 -26.60
C ASN A 49 -8.97 15.81 -26.21
N GLU A 50 -9.86 15.63 -25.24
CA GLU A 50 -10.38 14.34 -24.77
C GLU A 50 -11.23 13.61 -25.83
N ASP A 51 -11.67 14.32 -26.88
CA ASP A 51 -12.59 13.85 -27.92
C ASP A 51 -12.08 12.67 -28.78
N GLY A 52 -10.83 12.22 -28.59
CA GLY A 52 -10.17 11.23 -29.45
C GLY A 52 -10.01 9.82 -28.89
N ILE A 53 -10.28 9.57 -27.60
CA ILE A 53 -10.13 8.23 -27.02
C ILE A 53 -11.48 7.52 -27.09
N HIS A 54 -11.62 6.58 -28.02
CA HIS A 54 -12.79 5.72 -28.04
C HIS A 54 -12.81 4.84 -26.79
N GLU A 55 -13.92 4.83 -26.06
CA GLU A 55 -14.08 3.97 -24.89
C GLU A 55 -14.20 2.50 -25.34
N PHE A 56 -13.26 1.67 -24.90
CA PHE A 56 -13.38 0.22 -25.08
C PHE A 56 -14.22 -0.36 -23.96
N GLU A 57 -15.39 -0.89 -24.32
CA GLU A 57 -16.25 -1.60 -23.38
C GLU A 57 -15.90 -3.09 -23.35
N PHE A 58 -15.54 -3.58 -22.16
CA PHE A 58 -15.45 -5.01 -21.91
C PHE A 58 -16.86 -5.63 -21.90
N ASP A 59 -16.96 -6.90 -22.32
CA ASP A 59 -18.12 -7.69 -21.92
C ASP A 59 -18.19 -7.79 -20.40
N GLU A 60 -19.39 -8.01 -19.88
CA GLU A 60 -19.67 -7.96 -18.44
C GLU A 60 -18.82 -8.94 -17.62
N GLN A 61 -18.45 -10.09 -18.19
CA GLN A 61 -17.61 -11.06 -17.51
C GLN A 61 -16.15 -10.58 -17.46
N THR A 62 -15.60 -10.16 -18.60
CA THR A 62 -14.22 -9.63 -18.66
C THR A 62 -14.05 -8.38 -17.81
N LYS A 63 -15.08 -7.53 -17.72
CA LYS A 63 -15.10 -6.36 -16.83
C LYS A 63 -14.90 -6.75 -15.36
N LYS A 64 -15.62 -7.76 -14.88
CA LYS A 64 -15.49 -8.28 -13.51
C LYS A 64 -14.13 -8.91 -13.27
N GLU A 65 -13.61 -9.67 -14.24
CA GLU A 65 -12.27 -10.25 -14.19
C GLU A 65 -11.20 -9.15 -14.07
N HIS A 66 -11.30 -8.10 -14.89
CA HIS A 66 -10.42 -6.94 -14.83
C HIS A 66 -10.51 -6.20 -13.49
N GLU A 67 -11.71 -5.90 -12.99
CA GLU A 67 -11.92 -5.23 -11.70
C GLU A 67 -11.30 -6.02 -10.54
N PHE A 68 -11.49 -7.34 -10.53
CA PHE A 68 -10.86 -8.23 -9.56
C PHE A 68 -9.33 -8.15 -9.61
N LEU A 69 -8.74 -8.16 -10.81
CA LEU A 69 -7.29 -8.05 -10.97
C LEU A 69 -6.79 -6.69 -10.49
N MET A 70 -7.49 -5.60 -10.79
CA MET A 70 -7.13 -4.26 -10.31
C MET A 70 -7.19 -4.18 -8.79
N CYS A 71 -8.22 -4.75 -8.15
CA CYS A 71 -8.30 -4.83 -6.69
C CYS A 71 -7.09 -5.58 -6.08
N TYR A 72 -6.62 -6.63 -6.75
CA TYR A 72 -5.42 -7.36 -6.31
C TYR A 72 -4.12 -6.55 -6.51
N VAL A 73 -3.99 -5.84 -7.64
CA VAL A 73 -2.86 -4.93 -7.88
C VAL A 73 -2.80 -3.84 -6.81
N GLU A 74 -3.93 -3.23 -6.46
CA GLU A 74 -4.01 -2.24 -5.38
C GLU A 74 -3.54 -2.81 -4.03
N LEU A 75 -3.83 -4.08 -3.75
CA LEU A 75 -3.39 -4.74 -2.54
C LEU A 75 -1.86 -4.89 -2.49
N ILE A 76 -1.23 -5.26 -3.61
CA ILE A 76 0.24 -5.31 -3.74
C ILE A 76 0.84 -3.90 -3.59
N SER A 77 0.29 -2.92 -4.30
CA SER A 77 0.74 -1.53 -4.22
C SER A 77 0.68 -0.99 -2.79
N CYS A 78 -0.36 -1.35 -2.03
CA CYS A 78 -0.48 -0.96 -0.62
C CYS A 78 0.64 -1.56 0.26
N LEU A 79 1.04 -2.81 0.04
CA LEU A 79 2.17 -3.41 0.75
C LEU A 79 3.50 -2.76 0.35
N ASN A 80 3.70 -2.46 -0.93
CA ASN A 80 4.90 -1.74 -1.38
C ASN A 80 4.97 -0.34 -0.72
N ALA A 81 3.88 0.41 -0.68
CA ALA A 81 3.81 1.70 0.01
C ALA A 81 4.07 1.58 1.53
N LEU A 82 3.61 0.50 2.16
CA LEU A 82 3.92 0.21 3.57
C LEU A 82 5.42 -0.05 3.77
N VAL A 83 6.04 -0.80 2.87
CA VAL A 83 7.48 -1.07 2.86
C VAL A 83 8.28 0.23 2.65
N GLU A 84 7.84 1.09 1.75
CA GLU A 84 8.46 2.40 1.47
C GLU A 84 8.43 3.35 2.67
N CYS A 85 7.50 3.16 3.63
CA CYS A 85 7.52 3.91 4.89
C CYS A 85 8.89 3.82 5.59
N GLU A 86 9.61 2.70 5.47
CA GLU A 86 10.98 2.56 5.97
C GLU A 86 11.92 3.64 5.40
N TYR A 87 11.83 3.89 4.09
CA TYR A 87 12.65 4.90 3.43
C TYR A 87 12.36 6.30 3.99
N TYR A 88 11.09 6.63 4.16
CA TYR A 88 10.66 7.91 4.72
C TYR A 88 11.13 8.08 6.18
N PHE A 89 11.07 7.04 7.01
CA PHE A 89 11.62 7.12 8.37
C PHE A 89 13.14 7.34 8.40
N ARG A 90 13.88 6.84 7.41
CA ARG A 90 15.36 6.95 7.36
C ARG A 90 15.84 8.29 6.85
N ARG A 91 15.11 8.93 5.92
CA ARG A 91 15.57 10.14 5.24
C ARG A 91 14.78 11.35 5.69
N TYR A 92 15.48 12.35 6.18
CA TYR A 92 14.91 13.67 6.46
C TYR A 92 15.26 14.63 5.32
N PRO A 93 14.30 15.06 4.48
CA PRO A 93 14.60 15.88 3.30
C PRO A 93 14.57 17.40 3.58
N PHE A 94 14.20 17.83 4.78
CA PHE A 94 13.89 19.24 5.08
C PHE A 94 15.05 20.00 5.74
N ASN A 95 16.28 19.72 5.31
CA ASN A 95 17.45 20.46 5.81
C ASN A 95 17.35 21.93 5.37
N GLY A 96 17.39 22.85 6.33
CA GLY A 96 17.25 24.30 6.08
C GLY A 96 15.82 24.79 5.85
N LEU A 97 14.82 23.91 6.03
CA LEU A 97 13.40 24.26 5.92
C LEU A 97 12.73 24.26 7.31
N PRO A 98 11.59 24.98 7.49
CA PRO A 98 10.93 25.15 8.79
C PRO A 98 10.11 23.93 9.24
N VAL A 99 10.57 22.73 8.90
CA VAL A 99 10.00 21.48 9.38
C VAL A 99 10.88 21.00 10.52
N ARG A 100 10.30 20.46 11.60
CA ARG A 100 11.07 19.86 12.69
C ARG A 100 11.10 18.34 12.53
N HIS A 101 12.18 17.71 13.00
CA HIS A 101 12.31 16.25 12.99
C HIS A 101 11.13 15.53 13.66
N ALA A 102 10.67 16.03 14.81
CA ALA A 102 9.53 15.45 15.53
C ALA A 102 8.24 15.53 14.69
N ASP A 103 8.01 16.65 14.02
CA ASP A 103 6.82 16.83 13.18
C ASP A 103 6.83 15.91 11.96
N TYR A 104 8.00 15.81 11.32
CA TYR A 104 8.23 14.91 10.20
C TYR A 104 7.98 13.45 10.58
N LEU A 105 8.57 12.99 11.68
CA LEU A 105 8.38 11.61 12.14
C LEU A 105 6.94 11.34 12.53
N THR A 106 6.25 12.29 13.15
CA THR A 106 4.82 12.17 13.48
C THR A 106 4.00 11.91 12.23
N ARG A 107 4.19 12.71 11.17
CA ARG A 107 3.50 12.51 9.88
C ARG A 107 3.78 11.14 9.27
N ASN A 108 5.04 10.68 9.34
CA ASN A 108 5.38 9.35 8.84
C ASN A 108 4.73 8.22 9.65
N CYS A 109 4.55 8.38 10.96
CA CYS A 109 3.77 7.44 11.78
C CYS A 109 2.31 7.38 11.34
N GLU A 110 1.70 8.54 11.09
CA GLU A 110 0.31 8.64 10.61
C GLU A 110 0.14 7.98 9.24
N VAL A 111 1.07 8.21 8.30
CA VAL A 111 1.10 7.52 7.00
C VAL A 111 1.21 6.01 7.18
N PHE A 112 2.10 5.54 8.07
CA PHE A 112 2.25 4.11 8.37
C PHE A 112 0.94 3.48 8.86
N PHE A 113 0.23 4.12 9.80
CA PHE A 113 -1.06 3.64 10.28
C PHE A 113 -2.12 3.64 9.19
N ASN A 114 -2.14 4.68 8.34
CA ASN A 114 -3.04 4.74 7.20
C ASN A 114 -2.80 3.61 6.21
N LYS A 115 -1.55 3.23 5.93
CA LYS A 115 -1.25 2.11 5.01
C LYS A 115 -1.72 0.75 5.54
N ILE A 116 -1.68 0.53 6.85
CA ILE A 116 -2.26 -0.68 7.47
C ILE A 116 -3.79 -0.67 7.32
N TYR A 117 -4.44 0.47 7.58
CA TYR A 117 -5.89 0.58 7.39
C TYR A 117 -6.30 0.42 5.91
N GLU A 118 -5.56 1.04 4.99
CA GLU A 118 -5.82 0.93 3.55
C GLU A 118 -5.76 -0.54 3.11
N PHE A 119 -4.74 -1.30 3.53
CA PHE A 119 -4.62 -2.72 3.17
C PHE A 119 -5.86 -3.51 3.61
N ARG A 120 -6.36 -3.26 4.84
CA ARG A 120 -7.60 -3.87 5.34
C ARG A 120 -8.80 -3.58 4.43
N GLU A 121 -9.00 -2.34 4.00
CA GLU A 121 -10.11 -2.01 3.11
C GLU A 121 -9.92 -2.62 1.72
N ARG A 122 -8.70 -2.69 1.20
CA ARG A 122 -8.40 -3.36 -0.07
C ARG A 122 -8.69 -4.86 -0.04
N ILE A 123 -8.48 -5.56 1.09
CA ILE A 123 -8.91 -6.95 1.26
C ILE A 123 -10.43 -7.08 1.07
N LYS A 124 -11.23 -6.15 1.61
CA LYS A 124 -12.69 -6.19 1.46
C LYS A 124 -13.12 -5.99 0.01
N ASN A 125 -12.53 -5.00 -0.66
CA ASN A 125 -12.81 -4.71 -2.06
C ASN A 125 -12.46 -5.92 -2.95
N LEU A 126 -11.30 -6.53 -2.72
CA LEU A 126 -10.89 -7.75 -3.40
C LEU A 126 -11.86 -8.92 -3.11
N GLY A 127 -12.33 -9.07 -1.88
CA GLY A 127 -13.32 -10.09 -1.52
C GLY A 127 -14.66 -9.89 -2.22
N ALA A 128 -15.12 -8.65 -2.33
CA ALA A 128 -16.33 -8.30 -3.08
C ALA A 128 -16.17 -8.60 -4.59
N ALA A 129 -15.04 -8.18 -5.18
CA ALA A 129 -14.73 -8.47 -6.58
C ALA A 129 -14.57 -9.98 -6.84
N TYR A 130 -13.94 -10.72 -5.93
CA TYR A 130 -13.79 -12.17 -6.02
C TYR A 130 -15.14 -12.89 -6.05
N LYS A 131 -16.08 -12.47 -5.19
CA LYS A 131 -17.44 -13.02 -5.19
C LYS A 131 -18.17 -12.80 -6.52
N ALA A 132 -17.90 -11.68 -7.21
CA ALA A 132 -18.49 -11.39 -8.52
C ALA A 132 -17.96 -12.31 -9.63
N VAL A 133 -16.66 -12.67 -9.59
CA VAL A 133 -16.02 -13.54 -10.60
C VAL A 133 -16.07 -15.03 -10.27
N SER A 134 -16.31 -15.40 -9.02
CA SER A 134 -16.38 -16.80 -8.59
C SER A 134 -17.50 -17.02 -7.57
N PRO A 135 -18.79 -16.90 -7.96
CA PRO A 135 -19.93 -16.96 -7.03
C PRO A 135 -20.04 -18.29 -6.26
N ASN A 136 -19.56 -19.38 -6.87
CA ASN A 136 -19.61 -20.73 -6.30
C ASN A 136 -18.45 -21.04 -5.34
N HIS A 137 -17.44 -20.18 -5.27
CA HIS A 137 -16.30 -20.35 -4.36
C HIS A 137 -16.34 -19.28 -3.28
N TYR A 138 -16.24 -19.70 -2.03
CA TYR A 138 -16.36 -18.81 -0.88
C TYR A 138 -14.97 -18.49 -0.30
N MET A 139 -14.59 -17.22 -0.36
CA MET A 139 -13.54 -16.66 0.49
C MET A 139 -14.20 -16.01 1.71
N ASP A 140 -13.90 -16.53 2.90
CA ASP A 140 -14.38 -15.96 4.18
C ASP A 140 -13.65 -14.65 4.51
N THR A 141 -14.00 -13.61 3.75
CA THR A 141 -13.43 -12.26 3.90
C THR A 141 -13.72 -11.72 5.30
N GLY A 142 -14.87 -12.06 5.90
CA GLY A 142 -15.24 -11.62 7.25
C GLY A 142 -14.27 -12.16 8.31
N ARG A 143 -13.99 -13.47 8.28
CA ARG A 143 -13.02 -14.10 9.19
C ARG A 143 -11.60 -13.62 8.94
N LEU A 144 -11.22 -13.43 7.68
CA LEU A 144 -9.91 -12.88 7.30
C LEU A 144 -9.71 -11.46 7.87
N ILE A 145 -10.69 -10.57 7.68
CA ILE A 145 -10.67 -9.21 8.22
C ILE A 145 -10.64 -9.23 9.75
N LYS A 146 -11.42 -10.10 10.39
CA LYS A 146 -11.38 -10.24 11.87
C LYS A 146 -9.99 -10.64 12.37
N HIS A 147 -9.33 -11.58 11.70
CA HIS A 147 -7.98 -12.00 12.05
C HIS A 147 -6.96 -10.87 11.80
N TYR A 148 -7.12 -10.12 10.70
CA TYR A 148 -6.34 -8.92 10.40
C TYR A 148 -6.49 -7.85 11.50
N ASP A 149 -7.73 -7.52 11.86
CA ASP A 149 -8.05 -6.52 12.87
C ASP A 149 -7.44 -6.88 14.24
N ASN A 150 -7.43 -8.16 14.60
CA ASN A 150 -6.76 -8.62 15.81
C ASN A 150 -5.23 -8.43 15.73
N SER A 151 -4.62 -8.75 14.58
CA SER A 151 -3.16 -8.67 14.37
C SER A 151 -2.62 -7.25 14.38
N PHE A 152 -3.45 -6.28 13.98
CA PHE A 152 -3.13 -4.86 13.84
C PHE A 152 -3.99 -3.97 14.75
N SER A 153 -4.53 -4.52 15.83
CA SER A 153 -5.47 -3.84 16.72
C SER A 153 -4.93 -2.51 17.28
N TYR A 154 -3.63 -2.48 17.61
CA TYR A 154 -2.94 -1.25 18.02
C TYR A 154 -2.93 -0.21 16.89
N GLU A 155 -2.41 -0.57 15.72
CA GLU A 155 -2.25 0.35 14.59
C GLU A 155 -3.59 0.89 14.08
N LEU A 156 -4.63 0.05 14.06
CA LEU A 156 -5.98 0.44 13.68
C LEU A 156 -6.63 1.36 14.72
N LYS A 157 -6.38 1.12 16.02
CA LYS A 157 -6.86 2.00 17.09
C LYS A 157 -6.20 3.37 16.99
N GLU A 158 -4.88 3.43 16.83
CA GLU A 158 -4.15 4.69 16.63
C GLU A 158 -4.72 5.45 15.42
N ARG A 159 -4.83 4.79 14.25
CA ARG A 159 -5.45 5.40 13.06
C ARG A 159 -6.83 6.01 13.34
N ASN A 160 -7.70 5.27 14.04
CA ASN A 160 -9.06 5.74 14.31
C ASN A 160 -9.09 6.92 15.30
N LEU A 161 -8.17 6.96 16.26
CA LEU A 161 -8.00 8.14 17.14
C LEU A 161 -7.57 9.36 16.31
N LEU A 162 -6.63 9.17 15.38
CA LEU A 162 -6.11 10.23 14.52
C LEU A 162 -7.17 10.88 13.64
N ASN A 163 -8.04 10.05 13.06
CA ASN A 163 -9.08 10.53 12.15
C ASN A 163 -10.19 11.34 12.82
N HIS A 164 -10.33 11.26 14.14
CA HIS A 164 -11.51 11.80 14.82
C HIS A 164 -11.20 12.73 16.00
N HIS A 165 -10.01 12.70 16.60
CA HIS A 165 -9.79 13.36 17.90
C HIS A 165 -8.51 14.19 18.01
N SER A 166 -7.37 13.73 17.49
CA SER A 166 -6.10 14.43 17.71
C SER A 166 -4.99 14.01 16.74
N ARG A 167 -3.89 14.77 16.72
CA ARG A 167 -2.63 14.36 16.09
C ARG A 167 -2.01 13.17 16.83
N PHE A 168 -1.16 12.39 16.14
CA PHE A 168 -0.42 11.30 16.79
C PHE A 168 0.52 11.88 17.84
N SER A 169 0.50 11.28 19.03
CA SER A 169 1.39 11.65 20.12
C SER A 169 2.07 10.42 20.66
N ASP A 170 3.39 10.46 20.68
CA ASP A 170 4.26 9.43 21.22
C ASP A 170 5.27 10.10 22.15
N ILE A 171 5.55 9.47 23.29
CA ILE A 171 6.42 10.05 24.32
C ILE A 171 7.83 10.31 23.75
N ALA A 172 8.34 9.45 22.86
CA ALA A 172 9.66 9.66 22.27
C ALA A 172 9.65 10.80 21.25
N LEU A 173 8.58 10.94 20.46
CA LEU A 173 8.41 12.07 19.55
C LEU A 173 8.27 13.40 20.30
N ASN A 174 7.50 13.42 21.38
CA ASN A 174 7.36 14.59 22.26
C ASN A 174 8.71 14.95 22.90
N LYS A 175 9.45 13.95 23.41
CA LYS A 175 10.81 14.14 23.94
C LYS A 175 11.75 14.75 22.91
N LEU A 176 11.75 14.24 21.68
CA LEU A 176 12.55 14.79 20.59
C LEU A 176 12.19 16.25 20.28
N GLY A 177 10.90 16.58 20.28
CA GLY A 177 10.42 17.95 20.12
C GLY A 177 10.92 18.89 21.23
N ILE A 178 10.84 18.45 22.49
CA ILE A 178 11.30 19.21 23.65
C ILE A 178 12.82 19.44 23.61
N ILE A 179 13.62 18.39 23.34
CA ILE A 179 15.07 18.50 23.20
C ILE A 179 15.40 19.56 22.13
N LYS A 180 14.67 19.55 21.01
CA LYS A 180 14.94 20.49 19.92
C LYS A 180 14.64 21.94 20.29
N ILE A 181 13.56 22.18 21.04
CA ILE A 181 13.22 23.53 21.54
C ILE A 181 14.30 24.02 22.51
N LEU A 182 14.75 23.17 23.44
CA LEU A 182 15.80 23.52 24.39
C LEU A 182 17.15 23.83 23.71
N GLU A 183 17.50 23.08 22.66
CA GLU A 183 18.70 23.36 21.84
C GLU A 183 18.62 24.71 21.11
N GLU A 184 17.42 25.17 20.74
CA GLU A 184 17.21 26.47 20.09
C GLU A 184 17.31 27.64 21.10
N GLU A 185 16.97 27.41 22.38
CA GLU A 185 16.92 28.45 23.43
C GLU A 185 18.20 28.57 24.28
N ASP A 186 18.88 27.45 24.61
CA ASP A 186 20.08 27.47 25.46
C ASP A 186 21.10 26.37 25.09
N THR A 187 22.27 26.80 24.61
CA THR A 187 23.37 25.90 24.24
C THR A 187 24.01 25.18 25.43
N LYS A 188 23.80 25.63 26.67
CA LYS A 188 24.34 24.98 27.88
C LYS A 188 23.52 23.77 28.33
N LEU A 189 22.23 23.71 27.99
CA LEU A 189 21.36 22.54 28.23
C LEU A 189 21.51 21.44 27.15
N ALA A 190 22.13 21.77 26.01
CA ALA A 190 22.40 20.85 24.91
C ALA A 190 23.36 19.67 25.25
N PHE A 191 23.92 19.66 26.47
CA PHE A 191 24.86 18.63 26.94
C PHE A 191 24.19 17.28 27.30
N LEU A 192 22.88 17.24 27.58
CA LEU A 192 22.25 16.03 28.15
C LEU A 192 21.89 14.96 27.10
N GLU A 193 21.52 15.33 25.87
CA GLU A 193 21.26 14.40 24.76
C GLU A 193 21.09 15.21 23.46
N SER A 194 21.83 14.87 22.39
CA SER A 194 21.66 15.56 21.09
C SER A 194 20.36 15.14 20.41
N SER A 195 19.59 16.11 19.88
CA SER A 195 18.37 15.84 19.10
C SER A 195 18.62 14.87 17.95
N ASN A 196 19.81 14.89 17.37
CA ASN A 196 20.19 14.01 16.26
C ASN A 196 20.43 12.56 16.70
N VAL A 197 20.87 12.34 17.94
CA VAL A 197 21.01 11.00 18.51
C VAL A 197 19.62 10.42 18.76
N GLU A 198 18.75 11.21 19.38
CA GLU A 198 17.38 10.80 19.68
C GLU A 198 16.56 10.57 18.40
N TYR A 199 16.67 11.46 17.41
CA TYR A 199 16.09 11.27 16.08
C TYR A 199 16.49 9.92 15.47
N ARG A 200 17.80 9.63 15.40
CA ARG A 200 18.30 8.35 14.86
C ARG A 200 17.82 7.14 15.66
N ARG A 201 17.63 7.27 16.98
CA ARG A 201 17.08 6.20 17.82
C ARG A 201 15.61 5.93 17.44
N ILE A 202 14.79 6.97 17.36
CA ILE A 202 13.37 6.86 17.00
C ILE A 202 13.21 6.31 15.58
N CYS A 203 13.98 6.81 14.61
CA CYS A 203 13.98 6.27 13.24
C CYS A 203 14.24 4.76 13.23
N ARG A 204 15.25 4.27 13.96
CA ARG A 204 15.55 2.82 14.03
C ARG A 204 14.40 2.02 14.61
N LEU A 205 13.74 2.53 15.65
CA LEU A 205 12.58 1.86 16.26
C LEU A 205 11.43 1.74 15.27
N TRP A 206 11.09 2.83 14.58
CA TRP A 206 10.00 2.84 13.62
C TRP A 206 10.31 2.05 12.36
N VAL A 207 11.54 2.10 11.85
CA VAL A 207 11.98 1.22 10.75
C VAL A 207 11.80 -0.24 11.13
N LYS A 208 12.24 -0.67 12.33
CA LYS A 208 12.04 -2.05 12.78
C LYS A 208 10.56 -2.41 12.90
N LYS A 209 9.71 -1.47 13.34
CA LYS A 209 8.26 -1.66 13.40
C LYS A 209 7.65 -1.83 12.01
N VAL A 210 8.02 -0.97 11.05
CA VAL A 210 7.60 -1.09 9.64
C VAL A 210 7.96 -2.46 9.10
N GLN A 211 9.22 -2.87 9.21
CA GLN A 211 9.69 -4.18 8.75
C GLN A 211 8.91 -5.34 9.38
N THR A 212 8.74 -5.31 10.70
CA THR A 212 8.02 -6.37 11.41
C THR A 212 6.56 -6.45 10.95
N ARG A 213 5.90 -5.31 10.76
CA ARG A 213 4.49 -5.26 10.36
C ARG A 213 4.29 -5.54 8.88
N SER A 214 5.18 -5.10 8.00
CA SER A 214 5.13 -5.41 6.56
C SER A 214 5.27 -6.91 6.32
N GLU A 215 6.11 -7.62 7.08
CA GLU A 215 6.20 -9.09 7.00
C GLU A 215 4.89 -9.78 7.42
N VAL A 216 4.19 -9.24 8.41
CA VAL A 216 2.86 -9.77 8.78
C VAL A 216 1.85 -9.52 7.66
N VAL A 217 1.83 -8.31 7.07
CA VAL A 217 0.96 -7.99 5.91
C VAL A 217 1.29 -8.88 4.71
N LYS A 218 2.57 -9.13 4.44
CA LYS A 218 3.02 -10.05 3.39
C LYS A 218 2.42 -11.46 3.55
N LYS A 219 2.37 -11.99 4.79
CA LYS A 219 1.74 -13.29 5.05
C LYS A 219 0.25 -13.31 4.68
N TYR A 220 -0.48 -12.21 4.93
CA TYR A 220 -1.87 -12.09 4.49
C TYR A 220 -1.98 -12.09 2.97
N LEU A 221 -1.15 -11.29 2.29
CA LEU A 221 -1.12 -11.26 0.83
C LEU A 221 -0.86 -12.67 0.27
N VAL A 222 0.20 -13.34 0.72
CA VAL A 222 0.56 -14.70 0.26
C VAL A 222 -0.59 -15.69 0.47
N ALA A 223 -1.24 -15.69 1.63
CA ALA A 223 -2.38 -16.57 1.89
C ALA A 223 -3.58 -16.28 0.98
N ILE A 224 -3.86 -15.00 0.71
CA ILE A 224 -4.88 -14.60 -0.26
C ILE A 224 -4.50 -15.07 -1.66
N THR A 225 -3.26 -14.81 -2.10
CA THR A 225 -2.76 -15.21 -3.41
C THR A 225 -2.82 -16.71 -3.61
N GLU A 226 -2.46 -17.50 -2.59
CA GLU A 226 -2.56 -18.96 -2.63
C GLU A 226 -4.01 -19.41 -2.86
N HIS A 227 -4.95 -18.85 -2.09
CA HIS A 227 -6.38 -19.12 -2.25
C HIS A 227 -6.87 -18.77 -3.68
N LEU A 228 -6.56 -17.56 -4.15
CA LEU A 228 -6.98 -17.10 -5.48
C LEU A 228 -6.38 -17.95 -6.59
N THR A 229 -5.09 -18.29 -6.48
CA THR A 229 -4.39 -19.14 -7.45
C THR A 229 -5.02 -20.53 -7.53
N ARG A 230 -5.53 -21.06 -6.41
CA ARG A 230 -6.11 -22.40 -6.36
C ARG A 230 -7.57 -22.45 -6.81
N TYR A 231 -8.36 -21.46 -6.44
CA TYR A 231 -9.82 -21.52 -6.56
C TYR A 231 -10.44 -20.50 -7.53
N CYS A 232 -9.67 -19.56 -8.06
CA CYS A 232 -10.19 -18.61 -9.04
C CYS A 232 -10.30 -19.27 -10.42
N GLY A 233 -11.54 -19.53 -10.86
CA GLY A 233 -11.81 -20.31 -12.07
C GLY A 233 -11.21 -19.71 -13.33
N PHE A 234 -11.34 -18.40 -13.54
CA PHE A 234 -10.85 -17.75 -14.76
C PHE A 234 -9.32 -17.68 -14.83
N LEU A 235 -8.63 -17.61 -13.69
CA LEU A 235 -7.16 -17.69 -13.62
C LEU A 235 -6.64 -19.10 -13.90
N ASN A 236 -7.48 -20.12 -13.68
CA ASN A 236 -7.16 -21.52 -13.93
C ASN A 236 -7.61 -22.01 -15.31
N ALA A 237 -8.46 -21.25 -15.99
CA ALA A 237 -8.89 -21.57 -17.33
C ALA A 237 -7.70 -21.43 -18.28
N VAL A 238 -7.41 -22.48 -19.04
CA VAL A 238 -6.58 -22.35 -20.24
C VAL A 238 -7.44 -21.62 -21.27
N LYS A 239 -7.19 -20.32 -21.44
CA LYS A 239 -7.82 -19.49 -22.48
C LYS A 239 -6.91 -19.39 -23.69
#